data_AF-A0A229S0T8-F1
#
_entry.id   AF-A0A229S0T8-F1
#
_cell.length_a   1.000
_cell.length_b   1.000
_cell.length_c   1.000
_cell.angle_alpha   90.00
_cell.angle_beta   90.00
_cell.angle_gamma   90.00
#
_symmetry.space_group_name_H-M   'P 1'
#
loop_
_entity.id
_entity.type
_entity.pdbx_description
1 polymer ?
#
loop_
_entity_poly.entity_id
_entity_poly.type
_entity_poly.pdbx_seq_one_letter_code
_entity_poly.pdbx_strand_id
1 'polypeptide(L)'
;MSVWGLYRSALAGQWRGGLVLLACSVLESAPAFLSGRLVELAVDEGFAAGRPGTGLRWLAVFGLVAVLGAFGSRLVWHQLGKVVEPLRDALVTAVVRGVLHDPAPPRNQPDASGVARITQHVEVVRDATAGLLVQARGMIVTTVAALAGLFTVAGSLALIVAIPVVVAVVVFACLLPSLARRQRALALADERTAEVAGATLSGMRDIVACGAEPLAALDLYDAIDTQAKAAVRVARSGAARAVVIAAGGFVPLLLALLVAPGLVKDGVLTAGAALGALVYLATTMQPALRGLGATASTVVLRLIVALRRLAETAQAEPEADGTAEPDGTAIYVRDLTFSWGAAAEPVVRGLDLHLRPGERLAVVGPSGIGKSTLAGLLTGMLEPQAGRVLLGGVPVREIPAALRHRLVALIPQEAYVFAGSVRDNVGLFAQTAMDGELLAAVTAVGAEPLVTRLGGLDGEIGHGTLSAGEAQLIALARVYASDADVIVLDEATSHLDPPAEARAERAFAERGGVLVVIAHRLTSALRADRVLVMDGKETALGTHLELMDRSTRYAQLMHAWSPRLPQPSAQFFQRAPE
;
A
#
# COMPACT_ATOMS: atom_id res chain seq x y z
N MET A 1 -5.52 -1.90 16.44
CA MET A 1 -4.16 -1.75 17.02
C MET A 1 -3.68 -0.31 16.86
N SER A 2 -3.03 0.30 17.87
CA SER A 2 -2.45 1.64 17.70
C SER A 2 -1.29 1.62 16.69
N VAL A 3 -1.05 2.74 15.99
CA VAL A 3 0.07 2.92 15.01
C VAL A 3 1.41 2.42 15.59
N TRP A 4 1.64 2.70 16.87
CA TRP A 4 2.84 2.31 17.61
C TRP A 4 2.85 0.84 18.01
N GLY A 5 1.68 0.19 18.11
CA GLY A 5 1.55 -1.24 18.35
C GLY A 5 2.08 -2.07 17.17
N LEU A 6 1.72 -1.72 15.94
CA LEU A 6 2.17 -2.39 14.71
C LEU A 6 3.70 -2.25 14.52
N TYR A 7 4.20 -1.03 14.73
CA TYR A 7 5.64 -0.75 14.67
C TYR A 7 6.41 -1.52 15.75
N ARG A 8 5.91 -1.54 16.99
CA ARG A 8 6.52 -2.28 18.09
C ARG A 8 6.46 -3.79 17.91
N SER A 9 5.36 -4.35 17.42
CA SER A 9 5.25 -5.80 17.19
C SER A 9 6.22 -6.25 16.11
N ALA A 10 6.39 -5.46 15.04
CA ALA A 10 7.36 -5.76 13.99
C ALA A 10 8.82 -5.65 14.49
N LEU A 11 9.12 -4.73 15.42
CA LEU A 11 10.45 -4.56 16.02
C LEU A 11 10.72 -5.51 17.20
N ALA A 12 9.69 -6.02 17.88
CA ALA A 12 9.84 -6.84 19.08
C ALA A 12 10.64 -8.13 18.82
N GLY A 13 10.55 -8.68 17.62
CA GLY A 13 11.36 -9.84 17.19
C GLY A 13 12.86 -9.55 17.01
N GLN A 14 13.27 -8.27 16.95
CA GLN A 14 14.60 -7.85 16.51
C GLN A 14 15.51 -7.30 17.62
N TRP A 15 15.15 -7.48 18.90
CA TRP A 15 15.93 -6.96 20.03
C TRP A 15 17.38 -7.49 20.07
N ARG A 16 17.59 -8.76 19.65
CA ARG A 16 18.93 -9.37 19.54
C ARG A 16 19.78 -8.66 18.48
N GLY A 17 19.19 -8.31 17.33
CA GLY A 17 19.85 -7.52 16.30
C GLY A 17 20.23 -6.13 16.82
N GLY A 18 19.34 -5.49 17.59
CA GLY A 18 19.63 -4.22 18.26
C GLY A 18 20.81 -4.29 19.25
N LEU A 19 20.91 -5.35 20.05
CA LEU A 19 22.04 -5.56 20.97
C LEU A 19 23.36 -5.77 20.23
N VAL A 20 23.37 -6.56 19.16
CA VAL A 20 24.56 -6.75 18.32
C VAL A 20 24.97 -5.43 17.67
N LEU A 21 24.00 -4.63 17.21
CA LEU A 21 24.24 -3.34 16.60
C LEU A 21 24.83 -2.34 17.63
N LEU A 22 24.37 -2.36 18.88
CA LEU A 22 25.00 -1.62 19.99
C LEU A 22 26.43 -2.09 20.27
N ALA A 23 26.69 -3.40 20.29
CA ALA A 23 28.03 -3.94 20.49
C ALA A 23 29.00 -3.49 19.36
N CYS A 24 28.56 -3.53 18.11
CA CYS A 24 29.35 -3.02 16.98
C CYS A 24 29.59 -1.49 17.05
N SER A 25 28.67 -0.75 17.70
CA SER A 25 28.81 0.69 17.91
C SER A 25 29.98 1.05 18.80
N VAL A 26 30.30 0.19 19.77
CA VAL A 26 31.45 0.42 20.67
C VAL A 26 32.75 0.47 19.86
N LEU A 27 32.93 -0.48 18.94
CA LEU A 27 34.10 -0.51 18.06
C LEU A 27 34.15 0.70 17.12
N GLU A 28 33.00 1.08 16.55
CA GLU A 28 32.88 2.28 15.71
C GLU A 28 33.23 3.57 16.47
N SER A 29 32.97 3.62 17.77
CA SER A 29 33.22 4.78 18.62
C SER A 29 34.64 4.88 19.17
N ALA A 30 35.49 3.88 18.96
CA ALA A 30 36.87 3.87 19.44
C ALA A 30 37.69 5.11 18.99
N PRO A 31 37.61 5.58 17.72
CA PRO A 31 38.28 6.82 17.32
C PRO A 31 37.71 8.05 18.02
N ALA A 32 36.40 8.10 18.19
CA ALA A 32 35.70 9.18 18.89
C ALA A 32 36.12 9.26 20.37
N PHE A 33 36.41 8.13 21.02
CA PHE A 33 36.89 8.08 22.41
C PHE A 33 38.39 8.38 22.54
N LEU A 34 39.23 7.87 21.63
CA LEU A 34 40.69 7.94 21.77
C LEU A 34 41.36 9.11 21.04
N SER A 35 40.67 9.78 20.13
CA SER A 35 41.25 10.82 19.25
C SER A 35 42.01 11.90 20.01
N GLY A 36 41.38 12.57 20.97
CA GLY A 36 42.03 13.65 21.71
C GLY A 36 43.17 13.16 22.61
N ARG A 37 43.04 11.98 23.24
CA ARG A 37 44.10 11.40 24.08
C ARG A 37 45.35 11.02 23.27
N LEU A 38 45.17 10.47 22.07
CA LEU A 38 46.29 10.11 21.19
C LEU A 38 46.99 11.34 20.62
N VAL A 39 46.24 12.42 20.36
CA VAL A 39 46.81 13.71 19.96
C VAL A 39 47.55 14.38 21.11
N GLU A 40 47.02 14.33 22.33
CA GLU A 40 47.71 14.80 23.54
C GLU A 40 49.08 14.10 23.69
N LEU A 41 49.10 12.77 23.68
CA LEU A 41 50.34 11.99 23.82
C LEU A 41 51.33 12.26 22.68
N ALA A 42 50.84 12.43 21.44
CA ALA A 42 51.69 12.75 20.31
C ALA A 42 52.41 14.11 20.47
N VAL A 43 51.71 15.09 21.05
CA VAL A 43 52.24 16.43 21.30
C VAL A 43 53.14 16.43 22.53
N ASP A 44 52.64 15.99 23.69
CA ASP A 44 53.34 16.13 24.97
C ASP A 44 54.56 15.21 25.09
N GLU A 45 54.45 13.94 24.71
CA GLU A 45 55.57 12.98 24.78
C GLU A 45 56.45 12.98 23.52
N GLY A 46 55.95 13.58 22.44
CA GLY A 46 56.58 13.57 21.12
C GLY A 46 57.11 14.93 20.72
N PHE A 47 56.29 15.71 20.01
CA PHE A 47 56.73 16.93 19.34
C PHE A 47 57.22 18.02 20.32
N ALA A 48 56.50 18.25 21.42
CA ALA A 48 56.88 19.23 22.44
C ALA A 48 58.12 18.78 23.24
N ALA A 49 58.33 17.47 23.39
CA ALA A 49 59.51 16.88 24.04
C ALA A 49 60.74 16.75 23.12
N GLY A 50 60.67 17.24 21.87
CA GLY A 50 61.77 17.12 20.89
C GLY A 50 62.00 15.70 20.35
N ARG A 51 61.02 14.80 20.51
CA ARG A 51 61.06 13.39 20.08
C ARG A 51 60.04 13.11 18.96
N PRO A 52 60.28 13.56 17.72
CA PRO A 52 59.31 13.45 16.63
C PRO A 52 58.92 12.00 16.29
N GLY A 53 59.84 11.05 16.48
CA GLY A 53 59.55 9.62 16.27
C GLY A 53 58.45 9.08 17.19
N THR A 54 58.42 9.49 18.46
CA THR A 54 57.35 9.11 19.41
C THR A 54 56.02 9.75 19.03
N GLY A 55 56.03 11.03 18.62
CA GLY A 55 54.84 11.73 18.13
C GLY A 55 54.21 11.06 16.92
N LEU A 56 55.04 10.70 15.91
CA LEU A 56 54.59 9.97 14.72
C LEU A 56 54.04 8.58 15.06
N ARG A 57 54.60 7.88 16.05
CA ARG A 57 54.06 6.58 16.51
C ARG A 57 52.67 6.72 17.10
N TRP A 58 52.42 7.72 17.94
CA TRP A 58 51.07 7.95 18.50
C TRP A 58 50.06 8.34 17.42
N LEU A 59 50.46 9.14 16.43
CA LEU A 59 49.61 9.44 15.26
C LEU A 59 49.35 8.20 14.38
N ALA A 60 50.33 7.31 14.22
CA ALA A 60 50.14 6.04 13.51
C ALA A 60 49.14 5.12 14.25
N VAL A 61 49.21 5.08 15.60
CA VAL A 61 48.21 4.39 16.42
C VAL A 61 46.83 5.00 16.24
N PHE A 62 46.71 6.33 16.17
CA PHE A 62 45.43 6.98 15.87
C PHE A 62 44.88 6.59 14.49
N GLY A 63 45.73 6.51 13.46
CA GLY A 63 45.36 5.99 12.15
C GLY A 63 44.84 4.55 12.21
N LEU A 64 45.49 3.67 12.97
CA LEU A 64 45.04 2.28 13.17
C LEU A 64 43.68 2.21 13.88
N VAL A 65 43.48 3.03 14.92
CA VAL A 65 42.19 3.14 15.61
C VAL A 65 41.09 3.62 14.66
N ALA A 66 41.39 4.59 13.79
CA ALA A 66 40.45 5.05 12.76
C ALA A 66 40.04 3.93 11.78
N VAL A 67 40.99 3.08 11.37
CA VAL A 67 40.70 1.89 10.54
C VAL A 67 39.80 0.89 11.28
N LEU A 68 40.05 0.65 12.57
CA LEU A 68 39.18 -0.19 13.41
C LEU A 68 37.78 0.40 13.54
N GLY A 69 37.66 1.72 13.69
CA GLY A 69 36.38 2.43 13.69
C GLY A 69 35.63 2.27 12.36
N ALA A 70 36.32 2.36 11.23
CA ALA A 70 35.75 2.13 9.91
C ALA A 70 35.25 0.68 9.75
N PHE A 71 35.99 -0.31 10.27
CA PHE A 71 35.54 -1.70 10.32
C PHE A 71 34.29 -1.86 11.20
N GLY A 72 34.26 -1.19 12.36
CA GLY A 72 33.07 -1.09 13.22
C GLY A 72 31.86 -0.52 12.48
N SER A 73 32.04 0.58 11.72
CA SER A 73 30.96 1.17 10.92
C SER A 73 30.45 0.20 9.84
N ARG A 74 31.35 -0.52 9.16
CA ARG A 74 30.96 -1.56 8.18
C ARG A 74 30.11 -2.66 8.83
N LEU A 75 30.48 -3.14 10.02
CA LEU A 75 29.72 -4.14 10.76
C LEU A 75 28.31 -3.63 11.09
N VAL A 76 28.19 -2.38 11.50
CA VAL A 76 26.91 -1.75 11.82
C VAL A 76 26.00 -1.73 10.59
N TRP A 77 26.50 -1.27 9.44
CA TRP A 77 25.71 -1.24 8.19
C TRP A 77 25.26 -2.64 7.76
N HIS A 78 26.09 -3.66 7.96
CA HIS A 78 25.71 -5.05 7.68
C HIS A 78 24.62 -5.56 8.65
N GLN A 79 24.69 -5.24 9.94
CA GLN A 79 23.69 -5.67 10.91
C GLN A 79 22.39 -4.86 10.81
N LEU A 80 22.45 -3.62 10.32
CA LEU A 80 21.28 -2.76 10.10
C LEU A 80 20.26 -3.44 9.18
N GLY A 81 20.72 -4.03 8.08
CA GLY A 81 19.85 -4.76 7.14
C GLY A 81 19.07 -5.89 7.84
N LYS A 82 19.69 -6.60 8.78
CA LYS A 82 19.03 -7.69 9.52
C LYS A 82 17.92 -7.22 10.46
N VAL A 83 17.92 -5.95 10.84
CA VAL A 83 16.87 -5.35 11.69
C VAL A 83 15.79 -4.70 10.83
N VAL A 84 16.17 -4.02 9.75
CA VAL A 84 15.28 -3.18 8.95
C VAL A 84 14.52 -3.99 7.88
N GLU A 85 15.14 -5.00 7.26
CA GLU A 85 14.47 -5.80 6.21
C GLU A 85 13.29 -6.63 6.76
N PRO A 86 13.40 -7.34 7.91
CA PRO A 86 12.25 -8.05 8.47
C PRO A 86 11.11 -7.11 8.89
N LEU A 87 11.43 -5.88 9.32
CA LEU A 87 10.43 -4.85 9.60
C LEU A 87 9.67 -4.49 8.31
N ARG A 88 10.38 -4.28 7.19
CA ARG A 88 9.75 -4.04 5.88
C ARG A 88 8.81 -5.18 5.52
N ASP A 89 9.29 -6.42 5.59
CA ASP A 89 8.51 -7.60 5.19
C ASP A 89 7.26 -7.79 6.06
N ALA A 90 7.36 -7.53 7.37
CA ALA A 90 6.22 -7.55 8.27
C ALA A 90 5.19 -6.46 7.94
N LEU A 91 5.64 -5.25 7.59
CA LEU A 91 4.76 -4.15 7.20
C LEU A 91 4.08 -4.43 5.85
N VAL A 92 4.80 -4.93 4.85
CA VAL A 92 4.22 -5.34 3.56
C VAL A 92 3.15 -6.41 3.79
N THR A 93 3.46 -7.43 4.58
CA THR A 93 2.52 -8.52 4.91
C THR A 93 1.26 -7.97 5.58
N ALA A 94 1.41 -7.04 6.52
CA ALA A 94 0.28 -6.41 7.19
C ALA A 94 -0.59 -5.57 6.25
N VAL A 95 0.01 -4.81 5.33
CA VAL A 95 -0.73 -4.04 4.32
C VAL A 95 -1.46 -4.97 3.36
N VAL A 96 -0.79 -6.00 2.84
CA VAL A 96 -1.39 -6.96 1.90
C VAL A 96 -2.57 -7.67 2.55
N ARG A 97 -2.42 -8.17 3.78
CA ARG A 97 -3.56 -8.76 4.52
C ARG A 97 -4.67 -7.75 4.75
N GLY A 98 -4.33 -6.51 5.11
CA GLY A 98 -5.31 -5.43 5.31
C GLY A 98 -6.14 -5.16 4.06
N VAL A 99 -5.49 -5.06 2.91
CA VAL A 99 -6.16 -4.84 1.61
C VAL A 99 -7.00 -6.05 1.19
N LEU A 100 -6.50 -7.28 1.42
CA LEU A 100 -7.24 -8.51 1.06
C LEU A 100 -8.47 -8.77 1.94
N HIS A 101 -8.47 -8.28 3.18
CA HIS A 101 -9.56 -8.48 4.14
C HIS A 101 -10.41 -7.22 4.37
N ASP A 102 -10.31 -6.21 3.50
CA ASP A 102 -11.16 -5.02 3.59
C ASP A 102 -12.64 -5.40 3.45
N PRO A 103 -13.51 -5.14 4.45
CA PRO A 103 -14.92 -5.50 4.41
C PRO A 103 -15.74 -4.70 3.38
N ALA A 104 -15.19 -3.60 2.83
CA ALA A 104 -15.86 -2.77 1.82
C ALA A 104 -14.88 -2.38 0.71
N PRO A 105 -14.45 -3.35 -0.13
CA PRO A 105 -13.45 -3.08 -1.16
C PRO A 105 -13.97 -2.00 -2.14
N PRO A 106 -13.11 -1.05 -2.55
CA PRO A 106 -13.50 -0.03 -3.51
C PRO A 106 -13.99 -0.66 -4.82
N ARG A 107 -15.08 -0.11 -5.38
CA ARG A 107 -15.66 -0.57 -6.65
C ARG A 107 -14.75 -0.23 -7.82
N ASN A 108 -14.36 -1.23 -8.60
CA ASN A 108 -13.83 -1.12 -9.98
C ASN A 108 -12.66 -0.14 -10.19
N GLN A 109 -11.81 0.09 -9.18
CA GLN A 109 -10.55 0.79 -9.39
C GLN A 109 -9.42 -0.03 -8.76
N PRO A 110 -8.27 -0.17 -9.45
CA PRO A 110 -7.08 -0.64 -8.77
C PRO A 110 -6.88 0.29 -7.58
N ASP A 111 -6.75 -0.27 -6.38
CA ASP A 111 -6.46 0.50 -5.18
C ASP A 111 -5.05 1.10 -5.33
N ALA A 112 -4.95 2.21 -6.08
CA ALA A 112 -3.73 2.95 -6.31
C ALA A 112 -3.17 3.43 -4.97
N SER A 113 -4.03 3.62 -3.97
CA SER A 113 -3.64 3.86 -2.59
C SER A 113 -2.93 2.64 -2.00
N GLY A 114 -3.48 1.43 -2.14
CA GLY A 114 -2.88 0.16 -1.74
C GLY A 114 -1.54 -0.11 -2.41
N VAL A 115 -1.44 0.09 -3.73
CA VAL A 115 -0.18 -0.08 -4.48
C VAL A 115 0.86 0.95 -4.05
N ALA A 116 0.49 2.23 -3.92
CA ALA A 116 1.37 3.27 -3.43
C ALA A 116 1.77 3.05 -1.95
N ARG A 117 0.89 2.47 -1.13
CA ARG A 117 1.19 2.11 0.27
C ARG A 117 2.25 1.02 0.32
N ILE A 118 2.10 -0.05 -0.45
CA ILE A 118 3.03 -1.18 -0.51
C ILE A 118 4.41 -0.73 -1.04
N THR A 119 4.43 0.06 -2.11
CA THR A 119 5.67 0.40 -2.83
C THR A 119 6.38 1.65 -2.32
N GLN A 120 5.63 2.64 -1.79
CA GLN A 120 6.20 3.94 -1.41
C GLN A 120 6.15 4.18 0.10
N HIS A 121 5.05 3.88 0.78
CA HIS A 121 4.93 4.19 2.22
C HIS A 121 5.71 3.22 3.11
N VAL A 122 5.72 1.92 2.79
CA VAL A 122 6.57 0.96 3.48
C VAL A 122 8.05 1.34 3.34
N GLU A 123 8.49 1.70 2.13
CA GLU A 123 9.88 2.13 1.87
C GLU A 123 10.25 3.39 2.65
N VAL A 124 9.33 4.37 2.75
CA VAL A 124 9.54 5.55 3.61
C VAL A 124 9.71 5.16 5.07
N VAL A 125 8.93 4.20 5.59
CA VAL A 125 9.08 3.71 6.98
C VAL A 125 10.39 2.96 7.17
N ARG A 126 10.79 2.13 6.19
CA ARG A 126 12.04 1.38 6.16
C ARG A 126 13.24 2.34 6.22
N ASP A 127 13.33 3.26 5.27
CA ASP A 127 14.42 4.23 5.16
C ASP A 127 14.45 5.17 6.36
N ALA A 128 13.28 5.58 6.85
CA ALA A 128 13.22 6.45 8.01
C ALA A 128 13.66 5.73 9.30
N THR A 129 13.28 4.46 9.47
CA THR A 129 13.71 3.65 10.61
C THR A 129 15.22 3.37 10.53
N ALA A 130 15.74 3.04 9.35
CA ALA A 130 17.17 2.86 9.13
C ALA A 130 17.96 4.14 9.45
N GLY A 131 17.50 5.27 8.90
CA GLY A 131 18.12 6.58 9.14
C GLY A 131 18.09 6.97 10.63
N LEU A 132 16.98 6.72 11.32
CA LEU A 132 16.86 6.98 12.75
C LEU A 132 17.80 6.08 13.55
N LEU A 133 17.85 4.78 13.25
CA LEU A 133 18.68 3.83 13.99
C LEU A 133 20.17 4.10 13.78
N VAL A 134 20.61 4.44 12.57
CA VAL A 134 22.00 4.78 12.29
C VAL A 134 22.39 6.11 12.90
N GLN A 135 21.61 7.17 12.65
CA GLN A 135 21.99 8.53 13.07
C GLN A 135 21.80 8.75 14.57
N ALA A 136 20.68 8.32 15.16
CA ALA A 136 20.44 8.53 16.59
C ALA A 136 21.46 7.75 17.44
N ARG A 137 21.68 6.48 17.13
CA ARG A 137 22.71 5.66 17.78
C ARG A 137 24.10 6.24 17.56
N GLY A 138 24.46 6.53 16.32
CA GLY A 138 25.78 7.08 15.98
C GLY A 138 26.05 8.35 16.78
N MET A 139 25.05 9.23 16.88
CA MET A 139 25.15 10.45 17.68
C MET A 139 25.28 10.17 19.18
N ILE A 140 24.42 9.32 19.77
CA ILE A 140 24.50 8.99 21.21
C ILE A 140 25.87 8.42 21.54
N VAL A 141 26.31 7.42 20.79
CA VAL A 141 27.55 6.69 21.07
C VAL A 141 28.76 7.60 20.86
N THR A 142 28.83 8.35 19.76
CA THR A 142 29.96 9.27 19.50
C THR A 142 30.00 10.45 20.47
N THR A 143 28.85 10.99 20.87
CA THR A 143 28.78 12.09 21.84
C THR A 143 29.21 11.63 23.22
N VAL A 144 28.72 10.47 23.68
CA VAL A 144 29.12 9.88 24.97
C VAL A 144 30.61 9.53 24.95
N ALA A 145 31.10 8.93 23.87
CA ALA A 145 32.52 8.62 23.70
C ALA A 145 33.40 9.88 23.71
N ALA A 146 32.99 10.94 23.01
CA ALA A 146 33.72 12.21 22.97
C ALA A 146 33.75 12.89 24.34
N LEU A 147 32.62 12.95 25.05
CA LEU A 147 32.55 13.53 26.38
C LEU A 147 33.38 12.72 27.38
N ALA A 148 33.25 11.39 27.38
CA ALA A 148 34.04 10.52 28.25
C ALA A 148 35.55 10.67 27.95
N GLY A 149 35.94 10.72 26.68
CA GLY A 149 37.32 10.99 26.27
C GLY A 149 37.80 12.37 26.75
N LEU A 150 36.99 13.41 26.55
CA LEU A 150 37.31 14.77 27.00
C LEU A 150 37.51 14.86 28.52
N PHE A 151 36.70 14.14 29.32
CA PHE A 151 36.87 14.09 30.77
C PHE A 151 38.21 13.47 31.20
N THR A 152 38.77 12.54 30.41
CA THR A 152 40.07 11.93 30.72
C THR A 152 41.26 12.84 30.37
N VAL A 153 41.12 13.68 29.35
CA VAL A 153 42.19 14.57 28.84
C VAL A 153 42.16 15.94 29.51
N ALA A 154 40.97 16.56 29.62
CA ALA A 154 40.81 17.94 30.06
C ALA A 154 39.55 18.10 30.92
N GLY A 155 39.51 17.39 32.06
CA GLY A 155 38.37 17.44 33.00
C GLY A 155 38.00 18.85 33.48
N SER A 156 38.96 19.78 33.53
CA SER A 156 38.74 21.19 33.88
C SER A 156 37.95 21.97 32.82
N LEU A 157 38.04 21.60 31.54
CA LEU A 157 37.28 22.20 30.44
C LEU A 157 35.93 21.51 30.20
N ALA A 158 35.77 20.26 30.69
CA ALA A 158 34.62 19.42 30.37
C ALA A 158 33.29 20.05 30.77
N LEU A 159 33.19 20.68 31.96
CA LEU A 159 31.94 21.31 32.41
C LEU A 159 31.59 22.56 31.59
N ILE A 160 32.58 23.39 31.27
CA ILE A 160 32.45 24.61 30.46
C ILE A 160 31.94 24.26 29.06
N VAL A 161 32.44 23.16 28.50
CA VAL A 161 32.04 22.64 27.19
C VAL A 161 30.67 21.96 27.23
N ALA A 162 30.37 21.19 28.28
CA ALA A 162 29.14 20.41 28.36
C ALA A 162 27.90 21.30 28.46
N ILE A 163 27.98 22.45 29.14
CA ILE A 163 26.82 23.33 29.36
C ILE A 163 26.22 23.83 28.02
N PRO A 164 26.97 24.48 27.09
CA PRO A 164 26.39 24.92 25.82
C PRO A 164 25.86 23.77 24.95
N VAL A 165 26.50 22.59 25.02
CA VAL A 165 26.03 21.38 24.30
C VAL A 165 24.67 20.93 24.84
N VAL A 166 24.53 20.78 26.15
CA VAL A 166 23.28 20.37 26.80
C VAL A 166 22.18 21.40 26.53
N VAL A 167 22.48 22.70 26.65
CA VAL A 167 21.53 23.77 26.34
C VAL A 167 21.06 23.69 24.89
N ALA A 168 21.98 23.49 23.93
CA ALA A 168 21.63 23.35 22.52
C ALA A 168 20.72 22.14 22.27
N VAL A 169 21.00 20.98 22.90
CA VAL A 169 20.17 19.78 22.80
C VAL A 169 18.78 19.99 23.41
N VAL A 170 18.69 20.63 24.58
CA VAL A 170 17.40 20.92 25.23
C VAL A 170 16.57 21.90 24.40
N VAL A 171 17.15 23.00 23.94
CA VAL A 171 16.46 23.97 23.07
C VAL A 171 16.02 23.30 21.78
N PHE A 172 16.87 22.47 21.17
CA PHE A 172 16.52 21.68 19.99
C PHE A 172 15.31 20.77 20.26
N ALA A 173 15.30 20.04 21.38
CA ALA A 173 14.21 19.17 21.79
C ALA A 173 12.89 19.94 22.01
N CYS A 174 12.93 21.09 22.69
CA CYS A 174 11.75 21.96 22.89
C CYS A 174 11.18 22.49 21.57
N LEU A 175 12.02 22.68 20.55
CA LEU A 175 11.55 23.11 19.25
C LEU A 175 10.86 21.99 18.48
N LEU A 176 11.14 20.70 18.74
CA LEU A 176 10.65 19.53 17.98
C LEU A 176 9.15 19.57 17.64
N PRO A 177 8.23 19.78 18.60
CA PRO A 177 6.78 19.76 18.35
C PRO A 177 6.33 20.84 17.36
N SER A 178 7.02 21.99 17.32
CA SER A 178 6.69 23.08 16.39
C SER A 178 6.94 22.69 14.93
N LEU A 179 8.06 22.02 14.64
CA LEU A 179 8.32 21.53 13.27
C LEU A 179 7.38 20.40 12.91
N ALA A 180 7.12 19.47 13.83
CA ALA A 180 6.19 18.37 13.58
C ALA A 180 4.83 18.91 13.11
N ARG A 181 4.33 19.97 13.76
CA ARG A 181 3.11 20.68 13.33
C ARG A 181 3.25 21.33 11.95
N ARG A 182 4.34 22.05 11.69
CA ARG A 182 4.56 22.78 10.42
C ARG A 182 4.72 21.84 9.23
N GLN A 183 5.47 20.76 9.38
CA GLN A 183 5.64 19.78 8.34
C GLN A 183 4.38 18.93 8.13
N ARG A 184 3.58 18.67 9.17
CA ARG A 184 2.24 18.09 8.99
C ARG A 184 1.36 19.00 8.13
N ALA A 185 1.40 20.31 8.35
CA ALA A 185 0.71 21.27 7.49
C ALA A 185 1.23 21.26 6.04
N LEU A 186 2.55 21.12 5.84
CA LEU A 186 3.13 20.94 4.50
C LEU A 186 2.64 19.65 3.84
N ALA A 187 2.60 18.53 4.56
CA ALA A 187 2.12 17.26 4.01
C ALA A 187 0.64 17.33 3.62
N LEU A 188 -0.21 17.97 4.43
CA LEU A 188 -1.62 18.18 4.10
C LEU A 188 -1.80 19.11 2.88
N ALA A 189 -0.96 20.14 2.74
CA ALA A 189 -0.99 21.01 1.56
C ALA A 189 -0.54 20.25 0.30
N ASP A 190 0.49 19.41 0.39
CA ASP A 190 0.97 18.55 -0.69
C ASP A 190 -0.11 17.53 -1.14
N GLU A 191 -0.80 16.90 -0.18
CA GLU A 191 -1.96 16.03 -0.46
C GLU A 191 -3.05 16.78 -1.23
N ARG A 192 -3.40 18.00 -0.80
CA ARG A 192 -4.43 18.81 -1.47
C ARG A 192 -4.01 19.22 -2.87
N THR A 193 -2.75 19.60 -3.08
CA THR A 193 -2.21 19.89 -4.41
C THR A 193 -2.31 18.67 -5.32
N ALA A 194 -1.94 17.49 -4.82
CA ALA A 194 -2.03 16.25 -5.60
C ALA A 194 -3.48 15.88 -5.95
N GLU A 195 -4.43 16.08 -5.03
CA GLU A 195 -5.86 15.85 -5.27
C GLU A 195 -6.41 16.77 -6.37
N VAL A 196 -6.14 18.07 -6.28
CA VAL A 196 -6.57 19.06 -7.27
C VAL A 196 -5.92 18.79 -8.63
N ALA A 197 -4.60 18.59 -8.65
CA ALA A 197 -3.87 18.26 -9.87
C ALA A 197 -4.38 16.96 -10.50
N GLY A 198 -4.66 15.93 -9.69
CA GLY A 198 -5.22 14.66 -10.15
C GLY A 198 -6.57 14.87 -10.85
N ALA A 199 -7.50 15.60 -10.23
CA ALA A 199 -8.80 15.91 -10.83
C ALA A 199 -8.66 16.68 -12.15
N THR A 200 -7.78 17.70 -12.20
CA THR A 200 -7.50 18.47 -13.41
C THR A 200 -6.92 17.60 -14.53
N LEU A 201 -5.95 16.74 -14.22
CA LEU A 201 -5.32 15.86 -15.21
C LEU A 201 -6.28 14.79 -15.73
N SER A 202 -7.13 14.23 -14.86
CA SER A 202 -8.18 13.29 -15.27
C SER A 202 -9.19 13.94 -16.22
N GLY A 203 -9.53 15.21 -15.99
CA GLY A 203 -10.43 16.00 -16.83
C GLY A 203 -9.76 16.70 -18.02
N MET A 204 -8.47 16.47 -18.27
CA MET A 204 -7.66 17.27 -19.20
C MET A 204 -8.26 17.34 -20.61
N ARG A 205 -8.78 16.22 -21.13
CA ARG A 205 -9.42 16.17 -22.45
C ARG A 205 -10.54 17.20 -22.55
N ASP A 206 -11.39 17.25 -21.54
CA ASP A 206 -12.59 18.09 -21.53
C ASP A 206 -12.21 19.55 -21.26
N ILE A 207 -11.23 19.80 -20.37
CA ILE A 207 -10.69 21.14 -20.10
C ILE A 207 -10.11 21.76 -21.37
N VAL A 208 -9.29 21.03 -22.13
CA VAL A 208 -8.69 21.49 -23.38
C VAL A 208 -9.75 21.64 -24.48
N ALA A 209 -10.66 20.67 -24.60
CA ALA A 209 -11.72 20.74 -25.60
C ALA A 209 -12.67 21.92 -25.40
N CYS A 210 -12.89 22.34 -24.14
CA CYS A 210 -13.77 23.45 -23.78
C CYS A 210 -13.05 24.79 -23.55
N GLY A 211 -11.72 24.86 -23.69
CA GLY A 211 -10.95 26.09 -23.49
C GLY A 211 -10.94 26.61 -22.05
N ALA A 212 -11.04 25.71 -21.06
CA ALA A 212 -11.16 26.03 -19.64
C ALA A 212 -9.82 26.02 -18.89
N GLU A 213 -8.68 25.97 -19.59
CA GLU A 213 -7.34 25.92 -19.01
C GLU A 213 -7.05 27.06 -18.02
N PRO A 214 -7.44 28.33 -18.28
CA PRO A 214 -7.17 29.42 -17.34
C PRO A 214 -7.91 29.25 -16.01
N LEU A 215 -9.14 28.74 -16.05
CA LEU A 215 -9.95 28.46 -14.85
C LEU A 215 -9.34 27.31 -14.05
N ALA A 216 -9.00 26.21 -14.71
CA ALA A 216 -8.36 25.05 -14.08
C ALA A 216 -6.99 25.42 -13.46
N ALA A 217 -6.26 26.35 -14.08
CA ALA A 217 -4.98 26.81 -13.56
C ALA A 217 -5.12 27.61 -12.25
N LEU A 218 -6.19 28.39 -12.04
CA LEU A 218 -6.39 29.20 -10.83
C LEU A 218 -6.46 28.32 -9.56
N ASP A 219 -7.29 27.29 -9.59
CA ASP A 219 -7.43 26.37 -8.44
C ASP A 219 -6.11 25.66 -8.13
N LEU A 220 -5.34 25.30 -9.17
CA LEU A 220 -4.03 24.68 -9.02
C LEU A 220 -2.99 25.68 -8.47
N TYR A 221 -3.02 26.94 -8.91
CA TYR A 221 -2.16 27.99 -8.39
C TYR A 221 -2.39 28.25 -6.90
N ASP A 222 -3.64 28.29 -6.44
CA ASP A 222 -3.97 28.49 -5.03
C ASP A 222 -3.48 27.33 -4.14
N ALA A 223 -3.60 26.09 -4.64
CA ALA A 223 -3.07 24.91 -3.96
C ALA A 223 -1.53 24.97 -3.88
N ILE A 224 -0.85 25.27 -4.99
CA ILE A 224 0.61 25.41 -5.06
C ILE A 224 1.10 26.54 -4.16
N ASP A 225 0.45 27.70 -4.13
CA ASP A 225 0.84 28.83 -3.29
C ASP A 225 0.68 28.51 -1.79
N THR A 226 -0.40 27.80 -1.43
CA THR A 226 -0.59 27.31 -0.05
C THR A 226 0.52 26.34 0.35
N GLN A 227 0.87 25.40 -0.54
CA GLN A 227 1.99 24.48 -0.35
C GLN A 227 3.33 25.22 -0.24
N ALA A 228 3.58 26.20 -1.11
CA ALA A 228 4.80 27.01 -1.09
C ALA A 228 4.94 27.79 0.23
N LYS A 229 3.87 28.44 0.69
CA LYS A 229 3.82 29.12 1.99
C LYS A 229 4.11 28.15 3.15
N ALA A 230 3.55 26.94 3.12
CA ALA A 230 3.82 25.92 4.12
C ALA A 230 5.29 25.46 4.09
N ALA A 231 5.86 25.26 2.90
CA ALA A 231 7.26 24.89 2.69
C ALA A 231 8.22 25.96 3.24
N VAL A 232 7.95 27.24 2.98
CA VAL A 232 8.73 28.36 3.52
C VAL A 232 8.66 28.40 5.06
N ARG A 233 7.50 28.14 5.67
CA ARG A 233 7.38 28.09 7.14
C ARG A 233 8.22 26.95 7.75
N VAL A 234 8.27 25.80 7.09
CA VAL A 234 9.12 24.65 7.46
C VAL A 234 10.60 25.04 7.33
N ALA A 235 11.00 25.63 6.21
CA ALA A 235 12.36 26.08 5.96
C ALA A 235 12.83 27.10 7.01
N ARG A 236 12.00 28.10 7.34
CA ARG A 236 12.28 29.08 8.41
C ARG A 236 12.47 28.43 9.78
N SER A 237 11.65 27.44 10.16
CA SER A 237 11.89 26.67 11.40
C SER A 237 13.16 25.83 11.34
N GLY A 238 13.49 25.28 10.17
CA GLY A 238 14.73 24.53 9.95
C GLY A 238 15.95 25.42 10.14
N ALA A 239 15.94 26.62 9.56
CA ALA A 239 17.03 27.60 9.70
C ALA A 239 17.25 28.02 11.16
N ALA A 240 16.18 28.34 11.90
CA ALA A 240 16.28 28.68 13.32
C ALA A 240 16.94 27.56 14.15
N ARG A 241 16.65 26.29 13.84
CA ARG A 241 17.29 25.14 14.50
C ARG A 241 18.72 24.91 14.08
N ALA A 242 19.03 25.14 12.80
CA ALA A 242 20.40 25.06 12.31
C ALA A 242 21.31 26.03 13.09
N VAL A 243 20.80 27.22 13.44
CA VAL A 243 21.51 28.17 14.33
C VAL A 243 21.72 27.59 15.72
N VAL A 244 20.70 26.98 16.34
CA VAL A 244 20.83 26.34 17.68
C VAL A 244 21.88 25.23 17.66
N ILE A 245 21.87 24.37 16.64
CA ILE A 245 22.86 23.29 16.47
C ILE A 245 24.25 23.85 16.21
N ALA A 246 24.37 24.86 15.34
CA ALA A 246 25.63 25.51 15.06
C ALA A 246 26.22 26.14 16.33
N ALA A 247 25.39 26.83 17.12
CA ALA A 247 25.79 27.37 18.42
C ALA A 247 26.27 26.25 19.36
N GLY A 248 25.53 25.15 19.47
CA GLY A 248 25.92 23.99 20.27
C GLY A 248 27.25 23.35 19.89
N GLY A 249 27.65 23.41 18.61
CA GLY A 249 28.93 22.88 18.14
C GLY A 249 30.09 23.89 18.20
N PHE A 250 29.84 25.15 17.83
CA PHE A 250 30.90 26.17 17.73
C PHE A 250 31.15 26.91 19.05
N VAL A 251 30.14 27.15 19.89
CA VAL A 251 30.33 27.85 21.18
C VAL A 251 31.27 27.09 22.11
N PRO A 252 31.14 25.76 22.32
CA PRO A 252 32.10 25.03 23.15
C PRO A 252 33.52 25.08 22.59
N LEU A 253 33.67 25.02 21.27
CA LEU A 253 34.97 25.11 20.59
C LEU A 253 35.61 26.49 20.83
N LEU A 254 34.85 27.57 20.68
CA LEU A 254 35.32 28.93 20.94
C LEU A 254 35.67 29.16 22.42
N LEU A 255 34.85 28.64 23.34
CA LEU A 255 35.13 28.71 24.78
C LEU A 255 36.39 27.95 25.16
N ALA A 256 36.57 26.73 24.63
CA ALA A 256 37.78 25.96 24.84
C ALA A 256 39.02 26.71 24.32
N LEU A 257 38.93 27.31 23.12
CA LEU A 257 40.03 28.07 22.54
C LEU A 257 40.38 29.34 23.35
N LEU A 258 39.38 29.98 23.97
CA LEU A 258 39.58 31.18 24.79
C LEU A 258 40.18 30.86 26.17
N VAL A 259 39.70 29.79 26.81
CA VAL A 259 40.06 29.44 28.21
C VAL A 259 41.33 28.57 28.28
N ALA A 260 41.55 27.67 27.31
CA ALA A 260 42.67 26.73 27.36
C ALA A 260 44.05 27.39 27.50
N PRO A 261 44.38 28.50 26.81
CA PRO A 261 45.69 29.15 26.97
C PRO A 261 45.98 29.64 28.40
N GLY A 262 44.96 30.11 29.13
CA GLY A 262 45.09 30.50 30.53
C GLY A 262 45.38 29.30 31.42
N LEU A 263 44.60 28.23 31.26
CA LEU A 263 44.78 26.98 32.01
C LEU A 263 46.14 26.30 31.73
N VAL A 264 46.68 26.47 30.52
CA VAL A 264 48.03 25.99 30.18
C VAL A 264 49.11 26.84 30.85
N LYS A 265 48.95 28.16 30.89
CA LYS A 265 49.88 29.06 31.61
C LYS A 265 49.90 28.78 33.11
N ASP A 266 48.73 28.47 33.69
CA ASP A 266 48.58 28.17 35.11
C ASP A 266 49.03 26.73 35.46
N GLY A 267 49.47 25.95 34.48
CA GLY A 267 49.95 24.57 34.68
C GLY A 267 48.84 23.54 34.97
N VAL A 268 47.57 23.94 34.84
CA VAL A 268 46.40 23.06 35.05
C VAL A 268 46.18 22.11 33.88
N LEU A 269 46.58 22.52 32.66
CA LEU A 269 46.51 21.70 31.45
C LEU A 269 47.84 21.72 30.69
N THR A 270 48.16 20.63 30.01
CA THR A 270 49.26 20.59 29.05
C THR A 270 48.83 21.16 27.70
N ALA A 271 49.80 21.59 26.88
CA ALA A 271 49.52 22.04 25.52
C ALA A 271 48.92 20.92 24.66
N GLY A 272 49.36 19.68 24.85
CA GLY A 272 48.77 18.50 24.23
C GLY A 272 47.33 18.25 24.67
N ALA A 273 47.00 18.38 25.96
CA ALA A 273 45.64 18.19 26.46
C ALA A 273 44.67 19.24 25.90
N ALA A 274 45.12 20.50 25.78
CA ALA A 274 44.36 21.56 25.13
C ALA A 274 44.09 21.26 23.64
N LEU A 275 45.10 20.80 22.89
CA LEU A 275 44.93 20.38 21.49
C LEU A 275 44.03 19.16 21.36
N GLY A 276 44.17 18.16 22.24
CA GLY A 276 43.31 16.99 22.30
C GLY A 276 41.84 17.34 22.55
N ALA A 277 41.58 18.28 23.45
CA ALA A 277 40.24 18.81 23.70
C ALA A 277 39.65 19.48 22.44
N LEU A 278 40.42 20.31 21.74
CA LEU A 278 39.97 20.92 20.48
C LEU A 278 39.65 19.88 19.40
N VAL A 279 40.42 18.80 19.32
CA VAL A 279 40.16 17.68 18.40
C VAL A 279 38.84 17.00 18.72
N TYR A 280 38.54 16.67 19.98
CA TYR A 280 37.23 16.10 20.35
C TYR A 280 36.07 17.00 19.92
N LEU A 281 36.22 18.31 20.12
CA LEU A 281 35.18 19.28 19.81
C LEU A 281 34.93 19.42 18.30
N ALA A 282 36.00 19.61 17.53
CA ALA A 282 35.91 19.87 16.10
C ALA A 282 35.58 18.63 15.27
N THR A 283 36.16 17.47 15.63
CA THR A 283 36.06 16.26 14.79
C THR A 283 34.96 15.31 15.22
N THR A 284 34.52 15.35 16.49
CA THR A 284 33.56 14.38 17.02
C THR A 284 32.26 15.04 17.46
N MET A 285 32.31 16.02 18.38
CA MET A 285 31.09 16.67 18.91
C MET A 285 30.34 17.48 17.85
N GLN A 286 31.05 18.31 17.08
CA GLN A 286 30.42 19.19 16.11
C GLN A 286 29.70 18.43 14.98
N PRO A 287 30.30 17.39 14.35
CA PRO A 287 29.58 16.56 13.38
C PRO A 287 28.40 15.79 13.99
N ALA A 288 28.53 15.28 15.21
CA ALA A 288 27.44 14.56 15.90
C ALA A 288 26.21 15.45 16.10
N LEU A 289 26.40 16.70 16.56
CA LEU A 289 25.32 17.66 16.73
C LEU A 289 24.69 18.09 15.39
N ARG A 290 25.49 18.22 14.32
CA ARG A 290 24.96 18.47 12.96
C ARG A 290 24.08 17.32 12.48
N GLY A 291 24.47 16.08 12.77
CA GLY A 291 23.69 14.87 12.47
C GLY A 291 22.28 14.93 13.05
N LEU A 292 22.12 15.35 14.31
CA LEU A 292 20.80 15.51 14.97
C LEU A 292 19.83 16.37 14.18
N GLY A 293 20.31 17.50 13.64
CA GLY A 293 19.48 18.43 12.88
C GLY A 293 18.93 17.80 11.60
N ALA A 294 19.76 17.02 10.93
CA ALA A 294 19.38 16.29 9.73
C ALA A 294 18.35 15.19 10.05
N THR A 295 18.53 14.42 11.12
CA THR A 295 17.64 13.30 11.47
C THR A 295 16.27 13.77 11.95
N ALA A 296 16.23 14.67 12.94
CA ALA A 296 14.98 14.95 13.64
C ALA A 296 14.01 15.82 12.81
N SER A 297 14.52 16.48 11.76
CA SER A 297 13.70 17.31 10.91
C SER A 297 13.00 16.52 9.82
N THR A 298 13.64 15.61 9.12
CA THR A 298 13.02 14.96 7.94
C THR A 298 12.55 13.52 8.21
N VAL A 299 13.26 12.78 9.08
CA VAL A 299 13.10 11.34 9.20
C VAL A 299 11.94 10.97 10.12
N VAL A 300 11.90 11.54 11.33
CA VAL A 300 10.92 11.16 12.37
C VAL A 300 9.49 11.50 11.95
N LEU A 301 9.27 12.64 11.29
CA LEU A 301 7.92 12.98 10.88
C LEU A 301 7.46 12.21 9.65
N ARG A 302 8.34 11.99 8.65
CA ARG A 302 8.03 11.09 7.52
C ARG A 302 7.63 9.71 8.02
N LEU A 303 8.34 9.19 9.02
CA LEU A 303 8.01 7.95 9.71
C LEU A 303 6.61 8.00 10.33
N ILE A 304 6.28 9.04 11.12
CA ILE A 304 4.97 9.17 11.78
C ILE A 304 3.83 9.26 10.75
N VAL A 305 4.00 10.05 9.69
CA VAL A 305 2.97 10.22 8.64
C VAL A 305 2.77 8.91 7.88
N ALA A 306 3.85 8.27 7.44
CA ALA A 306 3.78 7.00 6.72
C ALA A 306 3.18 5.89 7.59
N LEU A 307 3.60 5.77 8.86
CA LEU A 307 3.03 4.81 9.80
C LEU A 307 1.53 5.04 10.04
N ARG A 308 1.08 6.31 10.14
CA ARG A 308 -0.34 6.61 10.30
C ARG A 308 -1.15 6.14 9.08
N ARG A 309 -0.67 6.45 7.87
CA ARG A 309 -1.32 5.99 6.63
C ARG A 309 -1.37 4.46 6.56
N LEU A 310 -0.28 3.77 6.90
CA LEU A 310 -0.26 2.30 6.93
C LEU A 310 -1.27 1.71 7.94
N ALA A 311 -1.37 2.33 9.11
CA ALA A 311 -2.25 1.86 10.19
C ALA A 311 -3.75 2.04 9.89
N GLU A 312 -4.14 2.94 8.99
CA GLU A 312 -5.53 3.09 8.54
C GLU A 312 -5.99 1.88 7.70
N THR A 313 -5.07 1.21 7.01
CA THR A 313 -5.33 0.02 6.17
C THR A 313 -5.07 -1.31 6.88
N ALA A 314 -4.09 -1.37 7.79
CA ALA A 314 -3.68 -2.62 8.44
C ALA A 314 -4.66 -3.10 9.55
N GLN A 315 -5.85 -2.50 9.66
CA GLN A 315 -6.82 -2.76 10.73
C GLN A 315 -7.96 -3.70 10.34
N ALA A 316 -7.93 -4.32 9.16
CA ALA A 316 -8.89 -5.37 8.86
C ALA A 316 -8.67 -6.56 9.81
N GLU A 317 -9.63 -6.83 10.68
CA GLU A 317 -9.66 -8.08 11.43
C GLU A 317 -9.90 -9.22 10.43
N PRO A 318 -9.12 -10.30 10.49
CA PRO A 318 -9.36 -11.45 9.64
C PRO A 318 -10.79 -11.97 9.89
N GLU A 319 -11.52 -12.25 8.82
CA GLU A 319 -12.84 -12.86 8.88
C GLU A 319 -12.76 -14.11 9.78
N ALA A 320 -13.66 -14.21 10.76
CA ALA A 320 -13.72 -15.40 11.61
C ALA A 320 -14.02 -16.61 10.71
N ASP A 321 -13.11 -17.58 10.69
CA ASP A 321 -13.26 -18.73 9.80
C ASP A 321 -14.43 -19.59 10.29
N GLY A 322 -15.34 -19.90 9.37
CA GLY A 322 -16.47 -20.76 9.62
C GLY A 322 -16.06 -22.21 9.89
N THR A 323 -16.95 -22.99 10.49
CA THR A 323 -16.72 -24.43 10.73
C THR A 323 -17.83 -25.32 10.18
N ALA A 324 -18.85 -24.74 9.55
CA ALA A 324 -20.02 -25.48 9.10
C ALA A 324 -19.83 -25.98 7.66
N GLU A 325 -20.24 -27.23 7.42
CA GLU A 325 -20.19 -27.85 6.09
C GLU A 325 -21.57 -27.81 5.44
N PRO A 326 -21.69 -27.32 4.20
CA PRO A 326 -22.97 -27.26 3.48
C PRO A 326 -23.41 -28.65 3.00
N ASP A 327 -24.72 -28.93 3.08
CA ASP A 327 -25.33 -30.13 2.51
C ASP A 327 -25.85 -29.83 1.10
N GLY A 328 -24.97 -29.98 0.11
CA GLY A 328 -25.25 -29.71 -1.31
C GLY A 328 -25.07 -28.25 -1.72
N THR A 329 -25.53 -27.93 -2.92
CA THR A 329 -25.18 -26.68 -3.64
C THR A 329 -26.37 -25.75 -3.86
N ALA A 330 -27.53 -26.07 -3.29
CA ALA A 330 -28.71 -25.22 -3.35
C ALA A 330 -28.48 -23.90 -2.61
N ILE A 331 -28.93 -22.79 -3.20
CA ILE A 331 -28.84 -21.46 -2.58
C ILE A 331 -30.22 -21.03 -2.09
N TYR A 332 -30.29 -20.61 -0.84
CA TYR A 332 -31.48 -20.01 -0.24
C TYR A 332 -31.16 -18.61 0.24
N VAL A 333 -31.87 -17.64 -0.29
CA VAL A 333 -31.88 -16.25 0.15
C VAL A 333 -33.19 -16.02 0.89
N ARG A 334 -33.11 -15.52 2.12
CA ARG A 334 -34.26 -15.27 2.99
C ARG A 334 -34.25 -13.84 3.52
N ASP A 335 -35.31 -13.09 3.22
CA ASP A 335 -35.53 -11.70 3.67
C ASP A 335 -34.29 -10.80 3.52
N LEU A 336 -33.57 -10.96 2.41
CA LEU A 336 -32.25 -10.35 2.22
C LEU A 336 -32.37 -8.83 2.02
N THR A 337 -31.70 -8.08 2.88
CA THR A 337 -31.63 -6.61 2.81
C THR A 337 -30.20 -6.12 2.93
N PHE A 338 -29.80 -5.20 2.04
CA PHE A 338 -28.47 -4.60 2.03
C PHE A 338 -28.49 -3.15 1.53
N SER A 339 -27.70 -2.29 2.20
CA SER A 339 -27.43 -0.91 1.81
C SER A 339 -25.93 -0.59 2.00
N TRP A 340 -25.39 0.30 1.17
CA TRP A 340 -23.97 0.68 1.22
C TRP A 340 -23.61 1.68 2.33
N GLY A 341 -24.59 2.14 3.09
CA GLY A 341 -24.38 3.05 4.22
C GLY A 341 -25.59 3.05 5.14
N ALA A 342 -25.37 3.33 6.43
CA ALA A 342 -26.43 3.26 7.44
C ALA A 342 -27.64 4.18 7.15
N ALA A 343 -27.42 5.27 6.42
CA ALA A 343 -28.47 6.19 5.98
C ALA A 343 -28.82 6.05 4.48
N ALA A 344 -28.18 5.12 3.77
CA ALA A 344 -28.43 4.88 2.36
C ALA A 344 -29.69 4.03 2.19
N GLU A 345 -30.45 4.31 1.14
CA GLU A 345 -31.60 3.50 0.81
C GLU A 345 -31.14 2.09 0.36
N PRO A 346 -31.78 0.99 0.82
CA PRO A 346 -31.31 -0.35 0.49
C PRO A 346 -31.42 -0.67 -1.00
N VAL A 347 -30.36 -1.27 -1.54
CA VAL A 347 -30.24 -1.72 -2.94
C VAL A 347 -30.81 -3.12 -3.16
N VAL A 348 -30.88 -3.92 -2.08
CA VAL A 348 -31.64 -5.17 -2.03
C VAL A 348 -32.55 -5.09 -0.81
N ARG A 349 -33.84 -5.46 -0.94
CA ARG A 349 -34.85 -5.34 0.12
C ARG A 349 -35.70 -6.59 0.19
N GLY A 350 -35.70 -7.24 1.37
CA GLY A 350 -36.53 -8.40 1.66
C GLY A 350 -36.57 -9.45 0.55
N LEU A 351 -35.43 -9.69 -0.12
CA LEU A 351 -35.40 -10.60 -1.26
C LEU A 351 -35.45 -12.04 -0.76
N ASP A 352 -36.42 -12.81 -1.26
CA ASP A 352 -36.49 -14.26 -1.12
C ASP A 352 -36.18 -14.92 -2.48
N LEU A 353 -35.23 -15.85 -2.48
CA LEU A 353 -34.80 -16.57 -3.67
C LEU A 353 -34.38 -17.99 -3.28
N HIS A 354 -34.77 -18.96 -4.10
CA HIS A 354 -34.32 -20.34 -3.97
C HIS A 354 -33.84 -20.80 -5.35
N LEU A 355 -32.57 -21.22 -5.41
CA LEU A 355 -31.91 -21.78 -6.58
C LEU A 355 -31.52 -23.22 -6.32
N ARG A 356 -32.03 -24.12 -7.16
CA ARG A 356 -31.74 -25.55 -7.09
C ARG A 356 -30.48 -25.88 -7.89
N PRO A 357 -29.77 -26.97 -7.56
CA PRO A 357 -28.71 -27.48 -8.41
C PRO A 357 -29.23 -27.74 -9.84
N GLY A 358 -28.48 -27.30 -10.84
CA GLY A 358 -28.85 -27.32 -12.26
C GLY A 358 -29.69 -26.13 -12.73
N GLU A 359 -30.11 -25.24 -11.83
CA GLU A 359 -30.96 -24.09 -12.16
C GLU A 359 -30.13 -22.89 -12.64
N ARG A 360 -30.62 -22.24 -13.71
CA ARG A 360 -30.01 -21.05 -14.30
C ARG A 360 -30.88 -19.83 -14.03
N LEU A 361 -30.34 -18.87 -13.31
CA LEU A 361 -30.98 -17.58 -13.03
C LEU A 361 -30.35 -16.47 -13.87
N ALA A 362 -31.15 -15.75 -14.64
CA ALA A 362 -30.73 -14.46 -15.20
C ALA A 362 -31.19 -13.32 -14.28
N VAL A 363 -30.27 -12.42 -13.91
CA VAL A 363 -30.59 -11.20 -13.16
C VAL A 363 -30.56 -10.02 -14.12
N VAL A 364 -31.70 -9.34 -14.27
CA VAL A 364 -31.88 -8.22 -15.20
C VAL A 364 -32.36 -6.98 -14.48
N GLY A 365 -32.00 -5.81 -14.98
CA GLY A 365 -32.37 -4.53 -14.40
C GLY A 365 -31.45 -3.41 -14.88
N PRO A 366 -31.81 -2.14 -14.63
CA PRO A 366 -31.00 -1.00 -15.05
C PRO A 366 -29.61 -1.01 -14.41
N SER A 367 -28.67 -0.26 -14.99
CA SER A 367 -27.34 -0.07 -14.40
C SER A 367 -27.45 0.61 -13.03
N GLY A 368 -26.59 0.23 -12.08
CA GLY A 368 -26.58 0.79 -10.73
C GLY A 368 -27.66 0.28 -9.77
N ILE A 369 -28.57 -0.60 -10.20
CA ILE A 369 -29.72 -1.04 -9.38
C ILE A 369 -29.37 -2.01 -8.24
N GLY A 370 -28.16 -2.58 -8.24
CA GLY A 370 -27.71 -3.51 -7.21
C GLY A 370 -27.42 -4.95 -7.66
N LYS A 371 -27.44 -5.25 -8.97
CA LYS A 371 -27.14 -6.61 -9.50
C LYS A 371 -25.79 -7.14 -9.05
N SER A 372 -24.71 -6.37 -9.24
CA SER A 372 -23.36 -6.73 -8.76
C SER A 372 -23.27 -6.80 -7.24
N THR A 373 -24.13 -6.04 -6.51
CA THR A 373 -24.23 -6.16 -5.05
C THR A 373 -24.86 -7.51 -4.66
N LEU A 374 -25.90 -7.95 -5.38
CA LEU A 374 -26.47 -9.28 -5.20
C LEU A 374 -25.43 -10.38 -5.48
N ALA A 375 -24.61 -10.26 -6.52
CA ALA A 375 -23.50 -11.20 -6.75
C ALA A 375 -22.54 -11.27 -5.56
N GLY A 376 -22.14 -10.13 -4.99
CA GLY A 376 -21.30 -10.08 -3.80
C GLY A 376 -21.94 -10.73 -2.56
N LEU A 377 -23.25 -10.58 -2.38
CA LEU A 377 -24.00 -11.21 -1.29
C LEU A 377 -24.15 -12.72 -1.49
N LEU A 378 -24.46 -13.17 -2.71
CA LEU A 378 -24.60 -14.59 -3.04
C LEU A 378 -23.28 -15.36 -2.85
N THR A 379 -22.15 -14.69 -3.10
CA THR A 379 -20.82 -15.29 -2.96
C THR A 379 -20.20 -15.15 -1.57
N GLY A 380 -20.88 -14.44 -0.65
CA GLY A 380 -20.37 -14.20 0.70
C GLY A 380 -19.25 -13.15 0.79
N MET A 381 -18.93 -12.45 -0.31
CA MET A 381 -18.01 -11.31 -0.29
C MET A 381 -18.59 -10.11 0.46
N LEU A 382 -19.93 -9.97 0.46
CA LEU A 382 -20.65 -8.94 1.21
C LEU A 382 -21.49 -9.58 2.33
N GLU A 383 -21.55 -8.91 3.48
CA GLU A 383 -22.46 -9.30 4.56
C GLU A 383 -23.81 -8.60 4.41
N PRO A 384 -24.93 -9.33 4.48
CA PRO A 384 -26.24 -8.69 4.53
C PRO A 384 -26.45 -7.92 5.84
N GLN A 385 -27.26 -6.84 5.77
CA GLN A 385 -27.66 -6.10 6.97
C GLN A 385 -28.84 -6.76 7.69
N ALA A 386 -29.71 -7.42 6.93
CA ALA A 386 -30.77 -8.28 7.44
C ALA A 386 -31.02 -9.44 6.47
N GLY A 387 -31.62 -10.52 6.98
CA GLY A 387 -31.78 -11.76 6.24
C GLY A 387 -30.50 -12.59 6.17
N ARG A 388 -30.53 -13.68 5.39
CA ARG A 388 -29.38 -14.58 5.23
C ARG A 388 -29.30 -15.15 3.82
N VAL A 389 -28.08 -15.39 3.35
CA VAL A 389 -27.79 -16.24 2.19
C VAL A 389 -27.24 -17.55 2.71
N LEU A 390 -27.87 -18.66 2.34
CA LEU A 390 -27.51 -20.02 2.74
C LEU A 390 -27.06 -20.82 1.52
N LEU A 391 -25.95 -21.55 1.64
CA LEU A 391 -25.49 -22.57 0.70
C LEU A 391 -25.63 -23.93 1.38
N GLY A 392 -26.39 -24.86 0.78
CA GLY A 392 -26.61 -26.18 1.37
C GLY A 392 -27.21 -26.12 2.79
N GLY A 393 -28.01 -25.08 3.08
CA GLY A 393 -28.62 -24.85 4.40
C GLY A 393 -27.76 -24.07 5.41
N VAL A 394 -26.49 -23.80 5.10
CA VAL A 394 -25.55 -23.11 5.99
C VAL A 394 -25.32 -21.67 5.51
N PRO A 395 -25.30 -20.66 6.40
CA PRO A 395 -24.94 -19.29 6.00
C PRO A 395 -23.58 -19.23 5.31
N VAL A 396 -23.50 -18.56 4.15
CA VAL A 396 -22.32 -18.62 3.27
C VAL A 396 -21.02 -18.18 3.97
N ARG A 397 -21.09 -17.26 4.94
CA ARG A 397 -19.92 -16.80 5.72
C ARG A 397 -19.60 -17.66 6.94
N GLU A 398 -20.46 -18.63 7.31
CA GLU A 398 -20.21 -19.62 8.36
C GLU A 398 -19.54 -20.90 7.82
N ILE A 399 -19.33 -20.98 6.49
CA ILE A 399 -18.57 -22.03 5.82
C ILE A 399 -17.08 -21.68 5.88
N PRO A 400 -16.17 -22.66 6.15
CA PRO A 400 -14.73 -22.42 6.10
C PRO A 400 -14.32 -21.74 4.79
N ALA A 401 -13.52 -20.68 4.84
CA ALA A 401 -13.21 -19.85 3.67
C ALA A 401 -12.58 -20.68 2.54
N ALA A 402 -11.69 -21.62 2.88
CA ALA A 402 -11.07 -22.52 1.91
C ALA A 402 -12.11 -23.41 1.19
N LEU A 403 -13.14 -23.87 1.89
CA LEU A 403 -14.23 -24.65 1.30
C LEU A 403 -15.15 -23.76 0.47
N ARG A 404 -15.52 -22.57 0.97
CA ARG A 404 -16.31 -21.57 0.24
C ARG A 404 -15.67 -21.20 -1.09
N HIS A 405 -14.36 -20.94 -1.12
CA HIS A 405 -13.62 -20.59 -2.34
C HIS A 405 -13.51 -21.73 -3.34
N ARG A 406 -13.70 -22.99 -2.91
CA ARG A 406 -13.79 -24.14 -3.82
C ARG A 406 -15.19 -24.33 -4.38
N LEU A 407 -16.23 -24.05 -3.59
CA LEU A 407 -17.63 -24.28 -3.96
C LEU A 407 -18.24 -23.13 -4.77
N VAL A 408 -17.75 -21.90 -4.59
CA VAL A 408 -18.33 -20.69 -5.18
C VAL A 408 -17.29 -19.95 -6.00
N ALA A 409 -17.64 -19.62 -7.25
CA ALA A 409 -16.84 -18.79 -8.13
C ALA A 409 -17.61 -17.58 -8.64
N LEU A 410 -16.92 -16.45 -8.74
CA LEU A 410 -17.42 -15.21 -9.32
C LEU A 410 -16.51 -14.78 -10.46
N ILE A 411 -17.10 -14.45 -11.60
CA ILE A 411 -16.44 -13.68 -12.65
C ILE A 411 -16.96 -12.25 -12.57
N PRO A 412 -16.12 -11.26 -12.21
CA PRO A 412 -16.54 -9.87 -12.12
C PRO A 412 -16.74 -9.26 -13.51
N GLN A 413 -17.40 -8.09 -13.54
CA GLN A 413 -17.66 -7.31 -14.75
C GLN A 413 -16.39 -6.95 -15.53
N GLU A 414 -15.34 -6.55 -14.82
CA GLU A 414 -14.03 -6.25 -15.40
C GLU A 414 -13.14 -7.49 -15.31
N ALA A 415 -12.96 -8.17 -16.45
CA ALA A 415 -12.07 -9.32 -16.52
C ALA A 415 -10.61 -8.90 -16.33
N TYR A 416 -9.86 -9.71 -15.59
CA TYR A 416 -8.45 -9.47 -15.30
C TYR A 416 -7.59 -10.69 -15.65
N VAL A 417 -6.40 -10.39 -16.18
CA VAL A 417 -5.35 -11.37 -16.48
C VAL A 417 -4.07 -10.96 -15.77
N PHE A 418 -3.30 -11.96 -15.35
CA PHE A 418 -2.01 -11.74 -14.72
C PHE A 418 -0.90 -11.91 -15.76
N ALA A 419 0.18 -11.17 -15.59
CA ALA A 419 1.39 -11.41 -16.36
C ALA A 419 1.94 -12.80 -15.99
N GLY A 420 2.22 -13.64 -16.99
CA GLY A 420 2.62 -15.04 -16.79
C GLY A 420 2.11 -15.92 -17.91
N SER A 421 2.14 -17.24 -17.72
CA SER A 421 1.68 -18.17 -18.76
C SER A 421 0.15 -18.22 -18.86
N VAL A 422 -0.37 -18.70 -20.00
CA VAL A 422 -1.79 -19.04 -20.16
C VAL A 422 -2.19 -20.08 -19.11
N ARG A 423 -1.32 -21.07 -18.85
CA ARG A 423 -1.48 -22.09 -17.81
C ARG A 423 -1.71 -21.49 -16.43
N ASP A 424 -0.85 -20.55 -16.00
CA ASP A 424 -0.99 -19.92 -14.69
C ASP A 424 -2.29 -19.12 -14.58
N ASN A 425 -2.70 -18.50 -15.69
CA ASN A 425 -3.94 -17.74 -15.75
C ASN A 425 -5.18 -18.65 -15.70
N VAL A 426 -5.24 -19.71 -16.50
CA VAL A 426 -6.39 -20.62 -16.55
C VAL A 426 -6.43 -21.51 -15.29
N GLY A 427 -5.28 -21.97 -14.81
CA GLY A 427 -5.14 -22.84 -13.65
C GLY A 427 -5.21 -22.14 -12.29
N LEU A 428 -5.41 -20.81 -12.24
CA LEU A 428 -5.36 -20.04 -10.98
C LEU A 428 -6.29 -20.58 -9.89
N PHE A 429 -7.50 -21.02 -10.27
CA PHE A 429 -8.51 -21.60 -9.38
C PHE A 429 -8.58 -23.14 -9.44
N ALA A 430 -7.64 -23.75 -10.16
CA ALA A 430 -7.58 -25.18 -10.44
C ALA A 430 -6.11 -25.64 -10.44
N GLN A 431 -5.38 -25.35 -9.35
CA GLN A 431 -3.92 -25.52 -9.30
C GLN A 431 -3.46 -26.98 -9.45
N THR A 432 -4.35 -27.93 -9.23
CA THR A 432 -4.10 -29.37 -9.39
C THR A 432 -4.57 -29.92 -10.73
N ALA A 433 -5.19 -29.09 -11.59
CA ALA A 433 -5.72 -29.54 -12.87
C ALA A 433 -4.59 -29.88 -13.85
N MET A 434 -4.75 -30.99 -14.55
CA MET A 434 -3.83 -31.41 -15.62
C MET A 434 -4.05 -30.59 -16.88
N ASP A 435 -3.05 -30.54 -17.76
CA ASP A 435 -3.09 -29.84 -19.05
C ASP A 435 -4.34 -30.16 -19.88
N GLY A 436 -4.76 -31.43 -19.88
CA GLY A 436 -5.97 -31.86 -20.60
C GLY A 436 -7.25 -31.22 -20.06
N GLU A 437 -7.34 -31.03 -18.74
CA GLU A 437 -8.48 -30.39 -18.08
C GLU A 437 -8.49 -28.88 -18.36
N LEU A 438 -7.32 -28.23 -18.31
CA LEU A 438 -7.17 -26.82 -18.67
C LEU A 438 -7.53 -26.57 -20.14
N LEU A 439 -7.08 -27.43 -21.06
CA LEU A 439 -7.43 -27.33 -22.49
C LEU A 439 -8.92 -27.61 -22.72
N ALA A 440 -9.52 -28.56 -22.02
CA ALA A 440 -10.96 -28.81 -22.09
C ALA A 440 -11.76 -27.58 -21.65
N ALA A 441 -11.34 -26.89 -20.58
CA ALA A 441 -11.95 -25.63 -20.15
C ALA A 441 -11.82 -24.53 -21.20
N VAL A 442 -10.63 -24.37 -21.79
CA VAL A 442 -10.37 -23.43 -22.90
C VAL A 442 -11.29 -23.70 -24.09
N THR A 443 -11.43 -24.97 -24.50
CA THR A 443 -12.30 -25.35 -25.62
C THR A 443 -13.78 -25.13 -25.28
N ALA A 444 -14.22 -25.47 -24.07
CA ALA A 444 -15.61 -25.33 -23.63
C ALA A 444 -16.11 -23.87 -23.78
N VAL A 445 -15.32 -22.91 -23.30
CA VAL A 445 -15.68 -21.48 -23.38
C VAL A 445 -15.37 -20.83 -24.74
N GLY A 446 -14.69 -21.55 -25.64
CA GLY A 446 -14.33 -21.06 -26.98
C GLY A 446 -13.06 -20.22 -27.05
N ALA A 447 -12.17 -20.34 -26.07
CA ALA A 447 -10.89 -19.64 -26.01
C ALA A 447 -9.76 -20.33 -26.80
N GLU A 448 -10.03 -21.47 -27.45
CA GLU A 448 -9.02 -22.26 -28.17
C GLU A 448 -8.25 -21.46 -29.24
N PRO A 449 -8.88 -20.68 -30.15
CA PRO A 449 -8.13 -19.91 -31.14
C PRO A 449 -7.19 -18.88 -30.52
N LEU A 450 -7.61 -18.29 -29.40
CA LEU A 450 -6.80 -17.35 -28.63
C LEU A 450 -5.59 -18.06 -28.02
N VAL A 451 -5.80 -19.19 -27.34
CA VAL A 451 -4.72 -19.94 -26.70
C VAL A 451 -3.74 -20.49 -27.73
N THR A 452 -4.20 -21.00 -28.87
CA THR A 452 -3.33 -21.43 -29.98
C THR A 452 -2.49 -20.27 -30.49
N ARG A 453 -3.07 -19.08 -30.66
CA ARG A 453 -2.34 -17.88 -31.12
C ARG A 453 -1.28 -17.43 -30.10
N LEU A 454 -1.53 -17.61 -28.81
CA LEU A 454 -0.58 -17.31 -27.75
C LEU A 454 0.55 -18.35 -27.63
N GLY A 455 0.49 -19.48 -28.34
CA GLY A 455 1.49 -20.54 -28.29
C GLY A 455 1.14 -21.71 -27.36
N GLY A 456 -0.15 -21.88 -27.03
CA GLY A 456 -0.63 -22.94 -26.15
C GLY A 456 -0.61 -22.55 -24.68
N LEU A 457 -0.64 -23.54 -23.78
CA LEU A 457 -0.66 -23.32 -22.33
C LEU A 457 0.59 -22.61 -21.80
N ASP A 458 1.74 -22.84 -22.43
CA ASP A 458 3.00 -22.22 -22.02
C ASP A 458 3.23 -20.86 -22.71
N GLY A 459 2.26 -20.39 -23.49
CA GLY A 459 2.26 -19.06 -24.09
C GLY A 459 2.23 -17.96 -23.02
N GLU A 460 2.93 -16.86 -23.25
CA GLU A 460 2.98 -15.74 -22.30
C GLU A 460 1.87 -14.71 -22.54
N ILE A 461 1.26 -14.25 -21.45
CA ILE A 461 0.34 -13.12 -21.39
C ILE A 461 1.09 -11.97 -20.71
N GLY A 462 1.20 -10.83 -21.40
CA GLY A 462 1.83 -9.62 -20.89
C GLY A 462 0.82 -8.54 -20.50
N HIS A 463 1.30 -7.39 -20.00
CA HIS A 463 0.43 -6.26 -19.70
C HIS A 463 -0.14 -5.66 -21.01
N GLY A 464 -1.47 -5.66 -21.15
CA GLY A 464 -2.16 -5.07 -22.30
C GLY A 464 -2.05 -5.87 -23.60
N THR A 465 -1.61 -7.14 -23.56
CA THR A 465 -1.48 -7.98 -24.77
C THR A 465 -2.81 -8.51 -25.29
N LEU A 466 -3.88 -8.44 -24.50
CA LEU A 466 -5.20 -8.98 -24.82
C LEU A 466 -6.21 -7.85 -24.95
N SER A 467 -7.13 -8.00 -25.92
CA SER A 467 -8.34 -7.19 -25.95
C SER A 467 -9.25 -7.51 -24.76
N ALA A 468 -10.22 -6.63 -24.46
CA ALA A 468 -11.17 -6.84 -23.36
C ALA A 468 -11.96 -8.16 -23.49
N GLY A 469 -12.38 -8.52 -24.71
CA GLY A 469 -13.07 -9.78 -24.98
C GLY A 469 -12.17 -11.01 -24.80
N GLU A 470 -10.89 -10.92 -25.17
CA GLU A 470 -9.93 -12.00 -24.96
C GLU A 470 -9.58 -12.20 -23.49
N ALA A 471 -9.44 -11.11 -22.73
CA ALA A 471 -9.28 -11.17 -21.28
C ALA A 471 -10.50 -11.83 -20.62
N GLN A 472 -11.72 -11.52 -21.09
CA GLN A 472 -12.95 -12.21 -20.65
C GLN A 472 -12.92 -13.71 -20.95
N LEU A 473 -12.51 -14.12 -22.16
CA LEU A 473 -12.40 -15.54 -22.51
C LEU A 473 -11.43 -16.31 -21.61
N ILE A 474 -10.28 -15.71 -21.27
CA ILE A 474 -9.33 -16.31 -20.32
C ILE A 474 -9.93 -16.38 -18.91
N ALA A 475 -10.64 -15.35 -18.46
CA ALA A 475 -11.31 -15.36 -17.15
C ALA A 475 -12.44 -16.40 -17.09
N LEU A 476 -13.21 -16.58 -18.17
CA LEU A 476 -14.22 -17.63 -18.32
C LEU A 476 -13.57 -19.01 -18.26
N ALA A 477 -12.49 -19.25 -19.00
CA ALA A 477 -11.76 -20.51 -18.95
C ALA A 477 -11.23 -20.81 -17.54
N ARG A 478 -10.70 -19.79 -16.85
CA ARG A 478 -10.19 -19.89 -15.47
C ARG A 478 -11.25 -20.37 -14.48
N VAL A 479 -12.45 -19.78 -14.52
CA VAL A 479 -13.54 -20.22 -13.64
C VAL A 479 -14.12 -21.55 -14.08
N TYR A 480 -14.20 -21.80 -15.40
CA TYR A 480 -14.67 -23.08 -15.92
C TYR A 480 -13.78 -24.25 -15.46
N ALA A 481 -12.46 -24.05 -15.37
CA ALA A 481 -11.52 -25.06 -14.90
C ALA A 481 -11.60 -25.36 -13.39
N SER A 482 -12.20 -24.47 -12.58
CA SER A 482 -12.31 -24.65 -11.12
C SER A 482 -13.33 -25.73 -10.73
N ASP A 483 -13.31 -26.20 -9.47
CA ASP A 483 -14.29 -27.15 -8.92
C ASP A 483 -15.66 -26.51 -8.55
N ALA A 484 -15.85 -25.21 -8.75
CA ALA A 484 -17.01 -24.50 -8.18
C ALA A 484 -18.38 -24.92 -8.74
N ASP A 485 -19.29 -25.28 -7.85
CA ASP A 485 -20.67 -25.67 -8.20
C ASP A 485 -21.65 -24.49 -8.20
N VAL A 486 -21.27 -23.36 -7.61
CA VAL A 486 -22.03 -22.10 -7.66
C VAL A 486 -21.24 -21.10 -8.46
N ILE A 487 -21.75 -20.74 -9.63
CA ILE A 487 -21.06 -19.84 -10.56
C ILE A 487 -21.89 -18.58 -10.75
N VAL A 488 -21.28 -17.44 -10.46
CA VAL A 488 -21.88 -16.12 -10.66
C VAL A 488 -21.10 -15.40 -11.77
N LEU A 489 -21.79 -15.04 -12.84
CA LEU A 489 -21.26 -14.27 -13.97
C LEU A 489 -21.80 -12.84 -13.86
N ASP A 490 -20.98 -11.90 -13.39
CA ASP A 490 -21.38 -10.49 -13.28
C ASP A 490 -21.03 -9.74 -14.57
N GLU A 491 -21.93 -9.68 -15.56
CA GLU A 491 -21.65 -9.05 -16.88
C GLU A 491 -20.36 -9.56 -17.57
N ALA A 492 -19.92 -10.77 -17.23
CA ALA A 492 -18.64 -11.37 -17.64
C ALA A 492 -18.52 -11.67 -19.15
N THR A 493 -19.60 -11.53 -19.90
CA THR A 493 -19.70 -11.78 -21.35
C THR A 493 -19.99 -10.51 -22.15
N SER A 494 -19.98 -9.34 -21.50
CA SER A 494 -20.38 -8.05 -22.09
C SER A 494 -19.54 -7.59 -23.29
N HIS A 495 -18.26 -7.96 -23.35
CA HIS A 495 -17.36 -7.63 -24.46
C HIS A 495 -17.29 -8.73 -25.53
N LEU A 496 -18.09 -9.80 -25.38
CA LEU A 496 -18.18 -10.87 -26.35
C LEU A 496 -19.27 -10.56 -27.40
N ASP A 497 -19.04 -11.06 -28.61
CA ASP A 497 -20.06 -11.12 -29.63
C ASP A 497 -21.17 -12.14 -29.22
N PRO A 498 -22.43 -11.95 -29.69
CA PRO A 498 -23.54 -12.79 -29.25
C PRO A 498 -23.32 -14.31 -29.40
N PRO A 499 -22.68 -14.82 -30.47
CA PRO A 499 -22.36 -16.25 -30.58
C PRO A 499 -21.40 -16.76 -29.50
N ALA A 500 -20.33 -16.02 -29.18
CA ALA A 500 -19.36 -16.42 -28.17
C ALA A 500 -19.96 -16.35 -26.75
N GLU A 501 -20.75 -15.32 -26.46
CA GLU A 501 -21.55 -15.23 -25.23
C GLU A 501 -22.48 -16.45 -25.09
N ALA A 502 -23.19 -16.81 -26.15
CA ALA A 502 -24.07 -17.97 -26.16
C ALA A 502 -23.33 -19.29 -25.98
N ARG A 503 -22.12 -19.42 -26.51
CA ARG A 503 -21.27 -20.59 -26.28
C ARG A 503 -20.85 -20.67 -24.81
N ALA A 504 -20.32 -19.59 -24.26
CA ALA A 504 -19.81 -19.56 -22.88
C ALA A 504 -20.92 -19.86 -21.86
N GLU A 505 -22.08 -19.19 -21.95
CA GLU A 505 -23.20 -19.45 -21.03
C GLU A 505 -23.73 -20.89 -21.13
N ARG A 506 -23.76 -21.47 -22.34
CA ARG A 506 -24.15 -22.88 -22.52
C ARG A 506 -23.14 -23.84 -21.91
N ALA A 507 -21.85 -23.58 -22.06
CA ALA A 507 -20.81 -24.39 -21.43
C ALA A 507 -21.02 -24.44 -19.90
N PHE A 508 -21.20 -23.28 -19.26
CA PHE A 508 -21.47 -23.22 -17.82
C PHE A 508 -22.79 -23.90 -17.42
N ALA A 509 -23.84 -23.79 -18.25
CA ALA A 509 -25.10 -24.48 -18.02
C ALA A 509 -24.95 -26.02 -18.08
N GLU A 510 -24.19 -26.53 -19.05
CA GLU A 510 -23.98 -27.96 -19.27
C GLU A 510 -23.06 -28.59 -18.20
N ARG A 511 -22.20 -27.77 -17.58
CA ARG A 511 -21.34 -28.19 -16.48
C ARG A 511 -22.12 -28.62 -15.23
N GLY A 512 -23.35 -28.12 -15.04
CA GLY A 512 -24.17 -28.37 -13.87
C GLY A 512 -23.91 -27.39 -12.72
N GLY A 513 -24.54 -27.63 -11.57
CA GLY A 513 -24.50 -26.71 -10.43
C GLY A 513 -25.47 -25.53 -10.58
N VAL A 514 -25.32 -24.50 -9.77
CA VAL A 514 -26.14 -23.28 -9.81
C VAL A 514 -25.43 -22.23 -10.67
N LEU A 515 -26.12 -21.69 -11.68
CA LEU A 515 -25.60 -20.64 -12.53
C LEU A 515 -26.42 -19.36 -12.36
N VAL A 516 -25.77 -18.27 -11.96
CA VAL A 516 -26.36 -16.93 -11.88
C VAL A 516 -25.69 -16.03 -12.90
N VAL A 517 -26.45 -15.54 -13.88
CA VAL A 517 -25.96 -14.64 -14.92
C VAL A 517 -26.57 -13.26 -14.72
N ILE A 518 -25.74 -12.29 -14.32
CA ILE A 518 -26.14 -10.88 -14.35
C ILE A 518 -25.97 -10.41 -15.79
N ALA A 519 -27.10 -10.17 -16.45
CA ALA A 519 -27.14 -9.92 -17.87
C ALA A 519 -27.24 -8.42 -18.17
N HIS A 520 -26.38 -7.96 -19.08
CA HIS A 520 -26.53 -6.66 -19.74
C HIS A 520 -27.38 -6.77 -21.02
N ARG A 521 -27.48 -7.97 -21.59
CA ARG A 521 -28.29 -8.28 -22.78
C ARG A 521 -29.49 -9.13 -22.39
N LEU A 522 -30.66 -8.75 -22.90
CA LEU A 522 -31.91 -9.46 -22.59
C LEU A 522 -31.97 -10.87 -23.21
N THR A 523 -31.06 -11.21 -24.14
CA THR A 523 -30.89 -12.58 -24.65
C THR A 523 -30.50 -13.61 -23.61
N SER A 524 -29.77 -13.24 -22.55
CA SER A 524 -29.44 -14.19 -21.47
C SER A 524 -30.69 -14.55 -20.66
N ALA A 525 -31.65 -13.63 -20.54
CA ALA A 525 -32.93 -13.92 -19.89
C ALA A 525 -33.77 -14.95 -20.67
N LEU A 526 -33.63 -15.02 -21.99
CA LEU A 526 -34.30 -16.03 -22.83
C LEU A 526 -33.71 -17.44 -22.67
N ARG A 527 -32.47 -17.55 -22.21
CA ARG A 527 -31.73 -18.81 -22.05
C ARG A 527 -31.78 -19.36 -20.62
N ALA A 528 -32.22 -18.54 -19.66
CA ALA A 528 -32.31 -18.90 -18.26
C ALA A 528 -33.61 -19.67 -17.95
N ASP A 529 -33.57 -20.52 -16.92
CA ASP A 529 -34.76 -21.21 -16.43
C ASP A 529 -35.69 -20.22 -15.71
N ARG A 530 -35.09 -19.28 -14.95
CA ARG A 530 -35.78 -18.21 -14.25
C ARG A 530 -35.06 -16.89 -14.42
N VAL A 531 -35.83 -15.81 -14.29
CA VAL A 531 -35.36 -14.44 -14.40
C VAL A 531 -35.73 -13.70 -13.13
N LEU A 532 -34.75 -13.03 -12.53
CA LEU A 532 -34.93 -12.07 -11.45
C LEU A 532 -34.81 -10.66 -12.03
N VAL A 533 -35.92 -9.92 -12.01
CA VAL A 533 -35.97 -8.52 -12.40
C VAL A 533 -35.76 -7.66 -11.16
N MET A 534 -34.69 -6.87 -11.14
CA MET A 534 -34.42 -5.89 -10.09
C MET A 534 -34.77 -4.50 -10.58
N ASP A 535 -35.67 -3.83 -9.87
CA ASP A 535 -36.10 -2.48 -10.20
C ASP A 535 -36.37 -1.62 -8.95
N GLY A 536 -35.29 -1.29 -8.24
CA GLY A 536 -35.35 -0.35 -7.13
C GLY A 536 -36.01 -0.98 -5.92
N LYS A 537 -37.28 -0.64 -5.65
CA LYS A 537 -37.99 -1.14 -4.46
C LYS A 537 -38.59 -2.51 -4.65
N GLU A 538 -38.82 -2.93 -5.89
CA GLU A 538 -39.55 -4.15 -6.21
C GLU A 538 -38.66 -5.13 -6.97
N THR A 539 -38.82 -6.42 -6.65
CA THR A 539 -38.19 -7.53 -7.37
C THR A 539 -39.26 -8.47 -7.89
N ALA A 540 -39.15 -8.89 -9.15
CA ALA A 540 -40.04 -9.88 -9.74
C ALA A 540 -39.26 -11.12 -10.16
N LEU A 541 -39.79 -12.30 -9.87
CA LEU A 541 -39.13 -13.58 -10.10
C LEU A 541 -40.09 -14.54 -10.80
N GLY A 542 -39.67 -15.10 -11.93
CA GLY A 542 -40.48 -16.03 -12.71
C GLY A 542 -39.75 -16.49 -13.96
N THR A 543 -40.42 -17.29 -14.79
CA THR A 543 -39.94 -17.62 -16.13
C THR A 543 -40.08 -16.42 -17.07
N HIS A 544 -39.41 -16.46 -18.23
CA HIS A 544 -39.58 -15.44 -19.27
C HIS A 544 -41.06 -15.20 -19.61
N LEU A 545 -41.82 -16.28 -19.83
CA LEU A 545 -43.23 -16.19 -20.20
C LEU A 545 -44.10 -15.61 -19.07
N GLU A 546 -43.88 -16.05 -17.83
CA GLU A 546 -44.61 -15.52 -16.66
C GLU A 546 -44.35 -14.03 -16.44
N LEU A 547 -43.11 -13.58 -16.64
CA LEU A 547 -42.76 -12.19 -16.44
C LEU A 547 -43.20 -11.29 -17.59
N MET A 548 -43.28 -11.80 -18.82
CA MET A 548 -43.87 -11.06 -19.95
C MET A 548 -45.34 -10.70 -19.68
N ASP A 549 -46.06 -11.53 -18.92
CA ASP A 549 -47.46 -11.30 -18.55
C ASP A 549 -47.59 -10.52 -17.24
N ARG A 550 -46.85 -10.92 -16.20
CA ARG A 550 -47.02 -10.41 -14.82
C ARG A 550 -46.19 -9.18 -14.49
N SER A 551 -45.12 -8.91 -15.24
CA SER A 551 -44.23 -7.76 -15.01
C SER A 551 -44.25 -6.83 -16.22
N THR A 552 -45.04 -5.76 -16.10
CA THR A 552 -45.12 -4.71 -17.12
C THR A 552 -43.74 -4.16 -17.48
N ARG A 553 -42.86 -4.02 -16.50
CA ARG A 553 -41.50 -3.51 -16.73
C ARG A 553 -40.62 -4.50 -17.48
N TYR A 554 -40.68 -5.79 -17.14
CA TYR A 554 -39.95 -6.81 -17.89
C TYR A 554 -40.41 -6.84 -19.35
N ALA A 555 -41.73 -6.81 -19.57
CA ALA A 555 -42.30 -6.73 -20.91
C ALA A 555 -41.80 -5.48 -21.67
N GLN A 556 -41.80 -4.30 -21.03
CA GLN A 556 -41.26 -3.07 -21.62
C GLN A 556 -39.77 -3.18 -21.98
N LEU A 557 -38.94 -3.75 -21.09
CA LEU A 557 -37.52 -3.99 -21.36
C LEU A 557 -37.33 -4.91 -22.57
N MET A 558 -38.08 -6.02 -22.62
CA MET A 558 -38.04 -6.96 -23.75
C MET A 558 -38.51 -6.32 -25.06
N HIS A 559 -39.60 -5.55 -25.04
CA HIS A 559 -40.11 -4.85 -26.23
C HIS A 559 -39.18 -3.76 -26.74
N ALA A 560 -38.50 -3.04 -25.85
CA ALA A 560 -37.50 -2.04 -26.23
C ALA A 560 -36.26 -2.68 -26.86
N TRP A 561 -35.94 -3.93 -26.48
CA TRP A 561 -34.78 -4.65 -26.97
C TRP A 561 -35.04 -5.48 -28.22
N SER A 562 -36.27 -6.00 -28.41
CA SER A 562 -36.65 -6.66 -29.66
C SER A 562 -36.34 -5.74 -30.85
N PRO A 563 -35.41 -6.12 -31.75
CA PRO A 563 -35.11 -5.29 -32.90
C PRO A 563 -36.42 -5.08 -33.65
N ARG A 564 -36.81 -3.81 -33.85
CA ARG A 564 -37.91 -3.49 -34.76
C ARG A 564 -37.51 -4.08 -36.11
N LEU A 565 -38.09 -5.23 -36.46
CA LEU A 565 -38.05 -5.71 -37.83
C LEU A 565 -38.54 -4.53 -38.68
N PRO A 566 -37.76 -4.06 -39.67
CA PRO A 566 -38.19 -2.96 -40.51
C PRO A 566 -39.55 -3.35 -41.09
N GLN A 567 -40.57 -2.56 -40.79
CA GLN A 567 -41.86 -2.76 -41.43
C GLN A 567 -41.64 -2.64 -42.94
N PRO A 568 -42.13 -3.59 -43.76
CA PRO A 568 -42.11 -3.40 -45.20
C PRO A 568 -42.86 -2.11 -45.47
N SER A 569 -42.16 -1.12 -46.03
CA SER A 569 -42.73 0.15 -46.44
C SER A 569 -43.79 -0.11 -47.51
N ALA A 570 -45.03 -0.30 -47.07
CA ALA A 570 -46.17 -0.18 -47.94
C ALA A 570 -46.32 1.30 -48.31
N GLN A 571 -46.46 1.55 -49.61
CA GLN A 571 -46.82 2.82 -50.25
C GLN A 571 -45.66 3.74 -50.67
N PHE A 572 -45.05 3.41 -51.82
CA PHE A 572 -44.77 4.41 -52.87
C PHE A 572 -45.08 3.79 -54.24
N PHE A 573 -46.37 3.57 -54.49
CA PHE A 573 -46.89 3.44 -55.85
C PHE A 573 -48.16 4.27 -55.89
N GLN A 574 -48.04 5.53 -56.31
CA GLN A 574 -49.11 6.20 -57.06
C GLN A 574 -48.67 7.53 -57.67
N ARG A 575 -48.96 7.61 -58.98
CA ARG A 575 -49.21 8.78 -59.84
C ARG A 575 -48.01 9.44 -60.52
N ALA A 576 -47.75 8.98 -61.73
CA ALA A 576 -47.66 9.90 -62.86
C ALA A 576 -49.09 10.23 -63.35
N PRO A 577 -49.37 11.49 -63.68
CA PRO A 577 -50.16 11.76 -64.87
C PRO A 577 -49.49 12.80 -65.79
N GLU A 578 -49.56 12.46 -67.07
CA GLU A 578 -49.44 13.27 -68.30
C GLU A 578 -48.10 13.93 -68.65
#